data_AF-A0A174HKY6-F1
#
_entry.id   AF-A0A174HKY6-F1
#
_cell.length_a   1.000
_cell.length_b   1.000
_cell.length_c   1.000
_cell.angle_alpha   90.00
_cell.angle_beta   90.00
_cell.angle_gamma   90.00
#
_symmetry.space_group_name_H-M   'P 1'
#
loop_
_entity.id
_entity.type
_entity.pdbx_description
1 polymer ?
#
loop_
_entity_poly.entity_id
_entity_poly.type
_entity_poly.pdbx_seq_one_letter_code
_entity_poly.pdbx_strand_id
1 'polypeptide(L)' 'MVKLQVKYENEAEKEKVIKVLSKGCKVIKVSDTYKKGKYNRIYVDIK' A
#
# COMPACT_ATOMS: atom_id res chain seq x y z
N MET A 1 3.53 -4.20 15.39
CA MET A 1 2.85 -4.33 14.09
C MET A 1 2.59 -2.94 13.57
N VAL A 2 3.19 -2.58 12.44
CA VAL A 2 3.05 -1.23 11.87
C VAL A 2 2.07 -1.30 10.70
N LYS A 3 1.08 -0.42 10.72
CA LYS A 3 0.11 -0.26 9.64
C LYS A 3 0.46 0.99 8.84
N LEU A 4 0.84 0.81 7.58
CA LEU A 4 1.04 1.89 6.63
C LEU A 4 -0.24 2.14 5.85
N GLN A 5 -0.66 3.39 5.76
CA GLN A 5 -1.68 3.82 4.80
C GLN A 5 -0.96 4.42 3.60
N VAL A 6 -1.13 3.81 2.43
CA VAL A 6 -0.59 4.34 1.17
C VAL A 6 -1.74 4.95 0.39
N LYS A 7 -1.61 6.23 0.04
CA LYS A 7 -2.49 6.92 -0.92
C LYS A 7 -1.81 6.87 -2.28
N TYR A 8 -2.55 6.56 -3.32
CA TYR A 8 -2.05 6.54 -4.69
C TYR A 8 -3.16 6.97 -5.66
N GLU A 9 -2.76 7.56 -6.78
CA GLU A 9 -3.69 7.95 -7.83
C GLU A 9 -3.73 6.86 -8.91
N ASN A 10 -2.55 6.38 -9.32
CA ASN A 10 -2.40 5.38 -10.38
C ASN A 10 -1.99 3.99 -9.86
N GLU A 11 -2.39 2.94 -10.57
CA GLU A 11 -1.98 1.56 -10.24
C GLU A 11 -0.46 1.35 -10.36
N ALA A 12 0.20 2.07 -11.27
CA ALA A 12 1.65 2.03 -11.39
C ALA A 12 2.37 2.50 -10.11
N GLU A 13 1.83 3.51 -9.42
CA GLU A 13 2.37 3.97 -8.14
C GLU A 13 2.16 2.93 -7.05
N LYS A 14 0.99 2.30 -7.02
CA LYS A 14 0.67 1.21 -6.10
C LYS A 14 1.68 0.07 -6.20
N GLU A 15 1.93 -0.43 -7.41
CA GLU A 15 2.89 -1.51 -7.63
C GLU A 15 4.31 -1.12 -7.21
N LYS A 16 4.73 0.11 -7.54
CA LYS A 16 6.07 0.59 -7.20
C LYS A 16 6.27 0.67 -5.68
N VAL A 17 5.27 1.19 -4.96
CA VAL A 17 5.30 1.29 -3.49
C VAL A 17 5.29 -0.11 -2.86
N ILE A 18 4.44 -1.02 -3.34
CA ILE A 18 4.41 -2.41 -2.83
C ILE A 18 5.77 -3.10 -3.09
N LYS A 19 6.37 -2.95 -4.27
CA LYS A 19 7.70 -3.51 -4.57
C LYS A 19 8.78 -2.99 -3.64
N VAL A 20 8.80 -1.68 -3.38
CA VAL A 20 9.78 -1.07 -2.47
C VAL A 20 9.55 -1.54 -1.03
N LEU A 21 8.30 -1.56 -0.58
CA LEU A 21 7.92 -2.06 0.74
C LEU A 21 8.30 -3.53 0.93
N SER A 22 8.03 -4.39 -0.05
CA SER A 22 8.40 -5.82 0.00
C SER A 22 9.90 -6.06 -0.08
N LYS A 23 10.69 -5.13 -0.65
CA LYS A 23 12.15 -5.22 -0.66
C LYS A 23 12.77 -4.88 0.69
N GLY A 24 12.25 -3.84 1.36
CA GLY A 24 12.81 -3.34 2.62
C GLY A 24 12.17 -3.89 3.89
N CYS A 25 10.94 -4.40 3.79
CA CYS A 25 10.14 -4.85 4.93
C CYS A 25 9.37 -6.12 4.58
N LYS A 26 9.06 -6.92 5.61
CA LYS A 26 8.20 -8.09 5.44
C LYS A 26 6.75 -7.64 5.43
N VAL A 27 6.19 -7.43 4.23
CA VAL A 27 4.76 -7.17 4.05
C VAL A 27 3.97 -8.41 4.48
N ILE A 28 3.16 -8.27 5.51
CA ILE A 28 2.33 -9.36 6.05
C ILE A 28 1.01 -9.41 5.29
N LYS A 29 0.38 -8.25 5.10
CA LYS A 29 -0.95 -8.15 4.52
C LYS A 29 -1.10 -6.83 3.79
N VAL A 30 -1.70 -6.89 2.60
CA VAL A 30 -2.22 -5.74 1.89
C VAL A 30 -3.74 -5.84 1.95
N SER A 31 -4.40 -4.85 2.52
CA SER A 31 -5.85 -4.77 2.55
C SER A 31 -6.41 -4.33 1.21
N ASP A 32 -7.71 -4.56 1.03
CA ASP A 32 -8.45 -4.14 -0.15
C ASP A 32 -8.28 -2.64 -0.44
N THR A 33 -8.28 -2.34 -1.74
CA THR A 33 -8.20 -0.98 -2.22
C THR A 33 -9.51 -0.27 -1.90
N TYR A 34 -9.45 0.83 -1.15
CA TYR A 34 -10.60 1.67 -0.91
C TYR A 34 -10.41 3.01 -1.63
N LYS A 35 -11.41 3.36 -2.44
CA LYS A 35 -11.44 4.62 -3.19
C LYS A 35 -12.14 5.67 -2.35
N LYS A 36 -11.46 6.80 -2.08
CA LYS A 36 -12.07 7.94 -1.37
C LYS A 36 -11.81 9.21 -2.16
N GLY A 37 -12.81 9.61 -2.95
CA GLY A 37 -12.73 10.78 -3.84
C GLY A 37 -11.82 10.52 -5.04
N LYS A 38 -10.88 11.44 -5.30
CA LYS A 38 -9.91 11.33 -6.40
C LYS A 38 -8.84 10.26 -6.20
N TYR A 39 -8.57 9.85 -4.95
CA TYR A 39 -7.44 8.98 -4.63
C TYR A 39 -7.87 7.60 -4.16
N ASN A 40 -7.10 6.59 -4.55
CA ASN A 40 -7.16 5.26 -4.01
C ASN A 40 -6.26 5.15 -2.79
N ARG A 41 -6.62 4.25 -1.89
CA ARG A 41 -5.85 4.00 -0.68
C ARG A 41 -5.80 2.52 -0.37
N ILE A 42 -4.67 2.07 0.17
CA ILE A 42 -4.49 0.72 0.70
C ILE A 42 -3.87 0.80 2.09
N TYR A 43 -4.21 -0.19 2.91
CA TYR A 43 -3.51 -0.43 4.18
C TYR A 43 -2.54 -1.60 3.99
N VAL A 44 -1.30 -1.40 4.41
CA VAL A 44 -0.25 -2.41 4.36
C VAL A 44 0.22 -2.66 5.78
N ASP A 45 0.03 -3.88 6.26
CA ASP A 45 0.61 -4.36 7.51
C ASP A 45 2.02 -4.87 7.23
N ILE A 46 3.01 -4.28 7.90
CA ILE A 46 4.42 -4.69 7.84
C ILE A 46 4.88 -5.25 9.20
N LYS A 47 5.72 -6.29 9.15
CA LYS A 47 6.36 -6.89 10.33
C LYS A 47 7.74 -6.31 10.57
#